data_AF-A0A1A8GZW1-F1
#
_entry.id   AF-A0A1A8GZW1-F1
#
_cell.length_a   1.000
_cell.length_b   1.000
_cell.length_c   1.000
_cell.angle_alpha   90.00
_cell.angle_beta   90.00
_cell.angle_gamma   90.00
#
_symmetry.space_group_name_H-M   'P 1'
#
loop_
_entity.id
_entity.type
_entity.pdbx_description
1 polymer ?
#
loop_
_entity_poly.entity_id
_entity_poly.type
_entity_poly.pdbx_seq_one_letter_code
_entity_poly.pdbx_strand_id
1 'polypeptide(L)'
;MGEPQQVSALPPPPMQYIKEYTDENIRKGLVPKPPPPIRDSYMMFGNQFQCDDLIIRPLESQGIERLHPMQFDHKRQLKKLNMSILVNFLDLLDILIKSPGSIKREEKLEDMKLLFVHMHHLINEYRPHQARETLRVMMEVQKRQRLETAERFQKHLDRVVEMIQGCLASLPDDLPQSDVTDGVCVGTKSVSAGSSFGCSSGQAPILKTEPMDVEDTGASCMAAGDQDKNVPSSKTDKTWDKDAAMCSIIDEIA
;
A
#
# COMPACT_ATOMS: atom_id res chain seq x y z
N MET A 1 -17.33 52.54 19.88
CA MET A 1 -16.48 51.41 20.28
C MET A 1 -16.31 50.53 19.05
N GLY A 2 -15.07 50.33 18.58
CA GLY A 2 -14.81 49.40 17.47
C GLY A 2 -14.71 47.99 18.04
N GLU A 3 -15.47 47.05 17.48
CA GLU A 3 -15.35 45.63 17.84
C GLU A 3 -13.93 45.14 17.55
N PRO A 4 -13.35 44.29 18.41
CA PRO A 4 -12.03 43.72 18.17
C PRO A 4 -12.11 42.81 16.96
N GLN A 5 -11.48 43.24 15.86
CA GLN A 5 -11.38 42.47 14.64
C GLN A 5 -10.64 41.15 14.96
N GLN A 6 -11.36 40.03 14.91
CA GLN A 6 -10.77 38.71 15.04
C GLN A 6 -9.83 38.49 13.84
N VAL A 7 -8.52 38.65 14.08
CA VAL A 7 -7.49 38.31 13.12
C VAL A 7 -7.22 36.81 13.26
N SER A 8 -7.55 36.04 12.22
CA SER A 8 -7.18 34.62 12.16
C SER A 8 -5.65 34.47 12.28
N ALA A 9 -5.20 33.50 13.09
CA ALA A 9 -3.78 33.20 13.28
C ALA A 9 -3.12 32.50 12.07
N LEU A 10 -3.91 32.08 11.09
CA LEU A 10 -3.45 31.40 9.88
C LEU A 10 -3.36 32.38 8.70
N PRO A 11 -2.35 32.22 7.81
CA PRO A 11 -2.25 33.04 6.63
C PRO A 11 -3.51 32.88 5.77
N PRO A 12 -4.02 33.98 5.17
CA PRO A 12 -5.14 33.87 4.24
C PRO A 12 -4.73 32.97 3.07
N PRO A 13 -5.68 32.22 2.51
CA PRO A 13 -5.36 31.33 1.41
C PRO A 13 -4.85 32.16 0.20
N PRO A 14 -4.10 31.53 -0.72
CA PRO A 14 -3.55 32.23 -1.89
C PRO A 14 -4.63 32.85 -2.79
N MET A 15 -4.98 34.11 -2.51
CA MET A 15 -6.08 34.83 -3.18
C MET A 15 -5.86 35.02 -4.69
N GLN A 16 -4.61 34.94 -5.15
CA GLN A 16 -4.25 34.98 -6.58
C GLN A 16 -4.87 33.80 -7.35
N TYR A 17 -4.97 32.62 -6.73
CA TYR A 17 -5.58 31.47 -7.37
C TYR A 17 -7.09 31.47 -7.16
N ILE A 18 -7.57 31.70 -5.92
CA ILE A 18 -8.99 31.59 -5.58
C ILE A 18 -9.88 32.50 -6.42
N LYS A 19 -9.42 33.72 -6.73
CA LYS A 19 -10.19 34.67 -7.55
C LYS A 19 -10.50 34.16 -8.96
N GLU A 20 -9.65 33.29 -9.49
CA GLU A 20 -9.82 32.72 -10.84
C GLU A 20 -10.83 31.57 -10.86
N TYR A 21 -11.14 30.97 -9.70
CA TYR A 21 -12.11 29.86 -9.56
C TYR A 21 -13.53 30.41 -9.32
N THR A 22 -14.10 31.02 -10.35
CA THR A 22 -15.53 31.38 -10.39
C THR A 22 -16.33 30.39 -11.24
N ASP A 23 -17.62 30.22 -10.97
CA ASP A 23 -18.51 29.34 -11.75
C ASP A 23 -18.45 29.65 -13.26
N GLU A 24 -18.32 30.94 -13.59
CA GLU A 24 -18.22 31.41 -14.96
C GLU A 24 -16.91 31.00 -15.64
N ASN A 25 -15.79 31.13 -14.94
CA ASN A 25 -14.48 30.71 -15.43
C ASN A 25 -14.36 29.18 -15.55
N ILE A 26 -14.99 28.43 -14.64
CA ILE A 26 -15.11 26.97 -14.71
C ILE A 26 -15.88 26.57 -15.97
N ARG A 27 -17.05 27.18 -16.19
CA ARG A 27 -17.88 26.92 -17.37
C ARG A 27 -17.16 27.25 -18.68
N LYS A 28 -16.35 28.31 -18.69
CA LYS A 28 -15.54 28.73 -19.84
C LYS A 28 -14.21 28.00 -19.98
N GLY A 29 -13.83 27.14 -19.03
CA GLY A 29 -12.54 26.43 -19.04
C GLY A 29 -11.32 27.36 -18.91
N LEU A 30 -11.49 28.55 -18.34
CA LEU A 30 -10.43 29.56 -18.16
C LEU A 30 -9.64 29.37 -16.86
N VAL A 31 -10.00 28.37 -16.06
CA VAL A 31 -9.34 28.06 -14.79
C VAL A 31 -7.87 27.69 -15.05
N PRO A 32 -6.91 28.30 -14.33
CA PRO A 32 -5.51 27.97 -14.50
C PRO A 32 -5.26 26.50 -14.15
N LYS A 33 -4.52 25.81 -15.02
CA LYS A 33 -4.03 24.46 -14.73
C LYS A 33 -2.98 24.51 -13.61
N PRO A 34 -2.83 23.44 -12.82
CA PRO A 34 -1.76 23.39 -11.83
C PRO A 34 -0.40 23.66 -12.49
N PRO A 35 0.52 24.35 -11.80
CA PRO A 35 1.87 24.56 -12.29
C PRO A 35 2.52 23.22 -12.67
N PRO A 36 3.35 23.18 -13.73
CA PRO A 36 4.08 21.97 -14.08
C PRO A 36 5.00 21.56 -12.91
N PRO A 37 5.22 20.25 -12.67
CA PRO A 37 6.16 19.80 -11.67
C PRO A 37 7.54 20.41 -11.93
N ILE A 38 8.14 20.96 -10.87
CA ILE A 38 9.53 21.42 -10.90
C ILE A 38 10.40 20.19 -11.16
N ARG A 39 11.31 20.28 -12.13
CA ARG A 39 12.25 19.19 -12.48
C ARG A 39 13.66 19.44 -11.96
N ASP A 40 13.92 20.64 -11.46
CA ASP A 40 15.24 21.08 -11.03
C ASP A 40 15.35 21.03 -9.49
N SER A 41 15.91 22.07 -8.87
CA SER A 41 15.97 22.21 -7.42
C SER A 41 14.79 23.02 -6.87
N TYR A 42 14.29 22.66 -5.69
CA TYR A 42 13.32 23.45 -4.94
C TYR A 42 13.77 23.68 -3.50
N MET A 43 13.28 24.77 -2.89
CA MET A 43 13.53 25.08 -1.48
C MET A 43 12.33 24.62 -0.64
N MET A 44 12.58 23.80 0.37
CA MET A 44 11.55 23.36 1.32
C MET A 44 12.07 23.54 2.74
N PHE A 45 11.38 24.37 3.52
CA PHE A 45 11.75 24.72 4.90
C PHE A 45 13.21 25.20 5.03
N GLY A 46 13.68 26.03 4.09
CA GLY A 46 15.04 26.56 4.10
C GLY A 46 16.12 25.59 3.60
N ASN A 47 15.75 24.37 3.20
CA ASN A 47 16.68 23.40 2.62
C ASN A 47 16.50 23.31 1.10
N GLN A 48 17.61 23.26 0.37
CA GLN A 48 17.59 23.01 -1.07
C GLN A 48 17.49 21.50 -1.32
N PHE A 49 16.54 21.11 -2.16
CA PHE A 49 16.31 19.75 -2.63
C PHE A 49 16.49 19.70 -4.14
N GLN A 50 17.14 18.65 -4.65
CA GLN A 50 17.19 18.34 -6.08
C GLN A 50 16.17 17.26 -6.41
N CYS A 51 15.45 17.37 -7.52
CA CYS A 51 14.48 16.35 -7.94
C CYS A 51 15.12 14.99 -8.28
N ASP A 52 16.39 14.98 -8.72
CA ASP A 52 17.14 13.77 -9.07
C ASP A 52 17.96 13.19 -7.91
N ASP A 53 17.95 13.84 -6.73
CA ASP A 53 18.70 13.31 -5.59
C ASP A 53 18.14 11.95 -5.18
N LEU A 54 19.04 11.01 -4.90
CA LEU A 54 18.68 9.77 -4.24
C LEU A 54 17.87 10.13 -2.98
N ILE A 55 16.74 9.43 -2.77
CA ILE A 55 15.87 9.60 -1.58
C ILE A 55 16.71 9.60 -0.29
N ILE A 56 17.83 8.89 -0.30
CA ILE A 56 18.80 8.83 0.78
C ILE A 56 20.10 9.46 0.28
N ARG A 57 20.42 10.64 0.81
CA ARG A 57 21.68 11.32 0.50
C ARG A 57 22.88 10.51 1.03
N PRO A 58 23.92 10.26 0.20
CA PRO A 58 25.13 9.55 0.65
C PRO A 58 25.83 10.30 1.80
N LEU A 59 26.45 9.56 2.72
CA LEU A 59 27.22 10.12 3.83
C LEU A 59 28.31 11.10 3.35
N GLU A 60 28.92 10.80 2.21
CA GLU A 60 29.99 11.61 1.61
C GLU A 60 29.50 13.00 1.18
N SER A 61 28.23 13.11 0.76
CA SER A 61 27.61 14.40 0.41
C SER A 61 27.39 15.32 1.61
N GLN A 62 27.47 14.75 2.82
CA GLN A 62 27.37 15.47 4.10
C GLN A 62 28.75 15.69 4.75
N GLY A 63 29.84 15.36 4.03
CA GLY A 63 31.20 15.45 4.55
C GLY A 63 31.56 14.35 5.57
N ILE A 64 30.78 13.26 5.62
CA ILE A 64 30.99 12.16 6.55
C ILE A 64 31.68 11.00 5.81
N GLU A 65 32.86 10.60 6.27
CA GLU A 65 33.60 9.48 5.68
C GLU A 65 32.89 8.15 5.97
N ARG A 66 32.75 7.30 4.94
CA ARG A 66 32.06 6.02 5.05
C ARG A 66 32.90 5.00 5.84
N LEU A 67 32.33 4.45 6.91
CA LEU A 67 32.97 3.41 7.75
C LEU A 67 32.90 1.98 7.20
N HIS A 68 32.38 1.78 5.99
CA HIS A 68 32.15 0.45 5.39
C HIS A 68 32.45 0.43 3.88
N PRO A 69 32.86 -0.72 3.32
CA PRO A 69 33.15 -0.84 1.89
C PRO A 69 31.87 -0.73 1.04
N MET A 70 31.99 -0.41 -0.25
CA MET A 70 30.86 -0.22 -1.19
C MET A 70 29.98 -1.47 -1.37
N GLN A 71 30.56 -2.68 -1.21
CA GLN A 71 29.83 -3.94 -1.23
C GLN A 71 29.94 -4.62 0.12
N PHE A 72 28.80 -4.84 0.75
CA PHE A 72 28.75 -5.42 2.08
C PHE A 72 27.36 -5.98 2.40
N ASP A 73 27.32 -6.87 3.39
CA ASP A 73 26.08 -7.34 3.98
C ASP A 73 25.57 -6.31 5.01
N HIS A 74 24.40 -5.72 4.73
CA HIS A 74 23.76 -4.72 5.59
C HIS A 74 23.52 -5.26 7.00
N LYS A 75 23.10 -6.53 7.14
CA LYS A 75 22.82 -7.15 8.44
C LYS A 75 24.11 -7.28 9.26
N ARG A 76 25.19 -7.73 8.62
CA ARG A 76 26.49 -7.86 9.28
C ARG A 76 27.06 -6.50 9.69
N GLN A 77 26.95 -5.49 8.82
CA GLN A 77 27.45 -4.16 9.13
C GLN A 77 26.64 -3.48 10.24
N LEU A 78 25.31 -3.65 10.27
CA LEU A 78 24.46 -3.12 11.33
C LEU A 78 24.82 -3.75 12.69
N LYS A 79 25.06 -5.07 12.73
CA LYS A 79 25.54 -5.76 13.93
C LYS A 79 26.90 -5.25 14.39
N LYS A 80 27.82 -5.03 13.45
CA LYS A 80 29.16 -4.47 13.75
C LYS A 80 29.05 -3.07 14.37
N LEU A 81 28.22 -2.20 13.80
CA LEU A 81 27.98 -0.85 14.35
C LEU A 81 27.33 -0.92 15.73
N ASN A 82 26.37 -1.82 15.95
CA ASN A 82 25.74 -2.01 17.26
C ASN A 82 26.78 -2.40 18.34
N MET A 83 27.63 -3.39 18.05
CA MET A 83 28.72 -3.75 18.97
C MET A 83 29.71 -2.60 19.17
N SER A 84 30.03 -1.84 18.11
CA SER A 84 30.91 -0.66 18.21
C SER A 84 30.33 0.42 19.11
N ILE A 85 29.02 0.69 19.05
CA ILE A 85 28.32 1.63 19.92
C ILE A 85 28.39 1.16 21.37
N LEU A 86 28.13 -0.14 21.61
CA LEU A 86 28.19 -0.71 22.96
C LEU A 86 29.58 -0.56 23.60
N VAL A 87 30.64 -0.88 22.85
CA VAL A 87 32.01 -0.73 23.35
C VAL A 87 32.34 0.74 23.63
N ASN A 88 31.97 1.67 22.74
CA ASN A 88 32.20 3.10 22.98
C ASN A 88 31.42 3.62 24.20
N PHE A 89 30.23 3.08 24.47
CA PHE A 89 29.47 3.43 25.66
C PHE A 89 30.16 2.93 26.94
N LEU A 90 30.70 1.71 26.93
CA LEU A 90 31.48 1.19 28.06
C LEU A 90 32.76 2.02 28.30
N ASP A 91 33.47 2.38 27.23
CA ASP A 91 34.65 3.25 27.31
C ASP A 91 34.29 4.63 27.89
N LEU A 92 33.13 5.19 27.51
CA LEU A 92 32.63 6.43 28.07
C LEU A 92 32.34 6.30 29.57
N LEU A 93 31.66 5.23 30.00
CA LEU A 93 31.42 4.98 31.44
C LEU A 93 32.74 4.91 32.22
N ASP A 94 33.73 4.23 31.67
CA ASP A 94 35.07 4.12 32.25
C ASP A 94 35.75 5.48 32.40
N ILE A 95 35.63 6.36 31.40
CA ILE A 95 36.13 7.74 31.45
C ILE A 95 35.37 8.54 32.52
N LEU A 96 34.04 8.39 32.62
CA LEU A 96 33.23 9.09 33.61
C LEU A 96 33.60 8.70 35.05
N ILE A 97 33.93 7.42 35.28
CA ILE A 97 34.37 6.92 36.59
C ILE A 97 35.77 7.46 36.93
N LYS A 98 36.71 7.41 35.97
CA LYS A 98 38.12 7.74 36.22
C LYS A 98 38.40 9.25 36.19
N SER A 99 37.78 9.99 35.27
CA SER A 99 38.09 11.40 35.00
C SER A 99 36.92 12.10 34.30
N PRO A 100 35.86 12.45 35.05
CA PRO A 100 34.64 13.00 34.46
C PRO A 100 34.86 14.32 33.70
N GLY A 101 35.80 15.17 34.12
CA GLY A 101 36.08 16.45 33.45
C GLY A 101 37.02 16.37 32.24
N SER A 102 37.40 15.18 31.78
CA SER A 102 38.35 15.01 30.69
C SER A 102 37.73 15.33 29.32
N ILE A 103 38.51 15.94 28.43
CA ILE A 103 38.15 16.15 27.02
C ILE A 103 37.81 14.82 26.30
N LYS A 104 38.36 13.70 26.77
CA LYS A 104 38.07 12.35 26.24
C LYS A 104 36.60 11.97 26.32
N ARG A 105 35.85 12.56 27.26
CA ARG A 105 34.40 12.41 27.34
C ARG A 105 33.73 12.95 26.07
N GLU A 106 34.08 14.16 25.69
CA GLU A 106 33.49 14.86 24.53
C GLU A 106 33.87 14.13 23.23
N GLU A 107 35.13 13.71 23.09
CA GLU A 107 35.60 12.91 21.96
C GLU A 107 34.79 11.62 21.82
N LYS A 108 34.56 10.88 22.92
CA LYS A 108 33.75 9.66 22.89
C LYS A 108 32.27 9.92 22.59
N LEU A 109 31.74 11.08 23.00
CA LEU A 109 30.37 11.46 22.69
C LEU A 109 30.19 11.74 21.19
N GLU A 110 31.12 12.47 20.57
CA GLU A 110 31.11 12.72 19.13
C GLU A 110 31.34 11.43 18.32
N ASP A 111 32.22 10.53 18.78
CA ASP A 111 32.38 9.20 18.17
C ASP A 111 31.07 8.39 18.17
N MET A 112 30.36 8.37 19.30
CA MET A 112 29.06 7.68 19.38
C MET A 112 28.00 8.33 18.48
N LYS A 113 27.93 9.66 18.45
CA LYS A 113 27.01 10.40 17.58
C LYS A 113 27.28 10.06 16.12
N LEU A 114 28.55 9.99 15.71
CA LEU A 114 28.94 9.55 14.38
C LEU A 114 28.47 8.12 14.09
N LEU A 115 28.68 7.17 15.02
CA LEU A 115 28.20 5.79 14.88
C LEU A 115 26.68 5.71 14.70
N PHE A 116 25.90 6.53 15.42
CA PHE A 116 24.44 6.60 15.26
C PHE A 116 24.04 7.14 13.89
N VAL A 117 24.71 8.18 13.39
CA VAL A 117 24.45 8.71 12.03
C VAL A 117 24.69 7.62 10.98
N HIS A 118 25.79 6.86 11.10
CA HIS A 118 26.05 5.73 10.20
C HIS A 118 25.02 4.62 10.30
N MET A 119 24.55 4.31 11.51
CA MET A 119 23.50 3.32 11.73
C MET A 119 22.18 3.74 11.08
N HIS A 120 21.79 5.00 11.25
CA HIS A 120 20.59 5.57 10.61
C HIS A 120 20.68 5.52 9.09
N HIS A 121 21.82 5.90 8.53
CA HIS A 121 22.04 5.85 7.09
C HIS A 121 21.89 4.42 6.56
N LEU A 122 22.49 3.43 7.23
CA LEU A 122 22.41 2.03 6.82
C LEU A 122 20.97 1.48 6.87
N ILE A 123 20.20 1.86 7.88
CA ILE A 123 18.77 1.51 7.98
C ILE A 123 17.99 2.16 6.84
N ASN A 124 18.28 3.41 6.53
CA ASN A 124 17.65 4.14 5.44
C ASN A 124 17.92 3.46 4.10
N GLU A 125 19.17 3.08 3.80
CA GLU A 125 19.55 2.35 2.59
C GLU A 125 18.76 1.04 2.40
N TYR A 126 18.31 0.42 3.50
CA TYR A 126 17.52 -0.80 3.46
C TYR A 126 16.01 -0.58 3.22
N ARG A 127 15.49 0.66 3.35
CA ARG A 127 14.06 0.98 3.18
C ARG A 127 13.48 0.59 1.81
N PRO A 128 14.16 0.87 0.67
CA PRO A 128 13.64 0.47 -0.64
C PRO A 128 13.54 -1.05 -0.79
N HIS A 129 14.46 -1.81 -0.17
CA HIS A 129 14.37 -3.27 -0.12
C HIS A 129 13.17 -3.71 0.71
N GLN A 130 13.00 -3.16 1.91
CA GLN A 130 11.85 -3.42 2.76
C GLN A 130 10.52 -3.19 2.03
N ALA A 131 10.37 -2.04 1.35
CA ALA A 131 9.15 -1.70 0.62
C ALA A 131 8.81 -2.71 -0.49
N ARG A 132 9.83 -3.22 -1.21
CA ARG A 132 9.63 -4.26 -2.24
C ARG A 132 9.15 -5.58 -1.64
N GLU A 133 9.72 -6.00 -0.51
CA GLU A 133 9.31 -7.24 0.15
C GLU A 133 7.91 -7.10 0.77
N THR A 134 7.57 -5.96 1.37
CA THR A 134 6.20 -5.67 1.81
C THR A 134 5.20 -5.74 0.65
N LEU A 135 5.55 -5.16 -0.50
CA LEU A 135 4.71 -5.23 -1.70
C LEU A 135 4.54 -6.68 -2.19
N ARG A 136 5.62 -7.47 -2.19
CA ARG A 136 5.57 -8.89 -2.55
C ARG A 136 4.58 -9.65 -1.67
N VAL A 137 4.72 -9.54 -0.35
CA VAL A 137 3.83 -10.20 0.62
C VAL A 137 2.39 -9.76 0.42
N MET A 138 2.15 -8.47 0.21
CA MET A 138 0.80 -7.95 -0.06
C MET A 138 0.19 -8.60 -1.32
N MET A 139 0.96 -8.72 -2.41
CA MET A 139 0.48 -9.37 -3.64
C MET A 139 0.25 -10.87 -3.46
N GLU A 140 1.05 -11.55 -2.66
CA GLU A 140 0.85 -12.97 -2.32
C GLU A 140 -0.46 -13.18 -1.55
N VAL A 141 -0.77 -12.30 -0.59
CA VAL A 141 -2.04 -12.31 0.14
C VAL A 141 -3.22 -12.10 -0.81
N GLN A 142 -3.14 -11.12 -1.71
CA GLN A 142 -4.19 -10.88 -2.71
C GLN A 142 -4.39 -12.09 -3.64
N LYS A 143 -3.29 -12.71 -4.10
CA LYS A 143 -3.35 -13.92 -4.91
C LYS A 143 -4.06 -15.06 -4.18
N ARG A 144 -3.69 -15.30 -2.91
CA ARG A 144 -4.30 -16.33 -2.07
C ARG A 144 -5.80 -16.10 -1.88
N GLN A 145 -6.21 -14.88 -1.54
CA GLN A 145 -7.63 -14.52 -1.39
C GLN A 145 -8.43 -14.77 -2.68
N ARG A 146 -7.87 -14.44 -3.85
CA ARG A 146 -8.52 -14.71 -5.15
C ARG A 146 -8.68 -16.20 -5.41
N LEU A 147 -7.65 -17.00 -5.12
CA LEU A 147 -7.70 -18.46 -5.30
C LEU A 147 -8.72 -19.11 -4.35
N GLU A 148 -8.71 -18.74 -3.07
CA GLU A 148 -9.68 -19.23 -2.08
C GLU A 148 -11.12 -18.86 -2.48
N THR A 149 -11.32 -17.65 -3.00
CA THR A 149 -12.63 -17.20 -3.49
C THR A 149 -13.09 -18.02 -4.69
N ALA A 150 -12.21 -18.25 -5.67
CA ALA A 150 -12.50 -19.09 -6.83
C ALA A 150 -12.82 -20.54 -6.43
N GLU A 151 -12.08 -21.11 -5.48
CA GLU A 151 -12.35 -22.45 -4.95
C GLU A 151 -13.71 -22.52 -4.25
N ARG A 152 -14.07 -21.51 -3.46
CA ARG A 152 -15.41 -21.41 -2.86
C ARG A 152 -16.50 -21.35 -3.92
N PHE A 153 -16.34 -20.53 -4.96
CA PHE A 153 -17.29 -20.46 -6.07
C PHE A 153 -17.43 -21.80 -6.78
N GLN A 154 -16.33 -22.51 -7.04
CA GLN A 154 -16.38 -23.83 -7.67
C GLN A 154 -17.16 -24.83 -6.80
N LYS A 155 -16.89 -24.88 -5.49
CA LYS A 155 -17.65 -25.74 -4.56
C LYS A 155 -19.14 -25.43 -4.54
N HIS A 156 -19.52 -24.16 -4.68
CA HIS A 156 -20.93 -23.77 -4.78
C HIS A 156 -21.56 -24.21 -6.12
N LEU A 157 -20.84 -24.08 -7.23
CA LEU A 157 -21.30 -24.56 -8.54
C LEU A 157 -21.50 -26.08 -8.53
N ASP A 158 -20.54 -26.84 -8.01
CA ASP A 158 -20.62 -28.31 -7.96
C ASP A 158 -21.86 -28.76 -7.18
N ARG A 159 -22.14 -28.14 -6.02
CA ARG A 159 -23.37 -28.41 -5.25
C ARG A 159 -24.66 -28.10 -6.02
N VAL A 160 -24.69 -26.98 -6.76
CA VAL A 160 -25.87 -26.62 -7.57
C VAL A 160 -26.07 -27.62 -8.70
N VAL A 161 -24.98 -28.06 -9.34
CA VAL A 161 -25.02 -29.10 -10.38
C VAL A 161 -25.55 -30.41 -9.80
N GLU A 162 -25.03 -30.86 -8.66
CA GLU A 162 -25.51 -32.05 -7.95
C GLU A 162 -27.00 -31.95 -7.60
N MET A 163 -27.46 -30.81 -7.11
CA MET A 163 -28.88 -30.56 -6.83
C MET A 163 -29.74 -30.67 -8.09
N ILE A 164 -29.33 -30.05 -9.19
CA ILE A 164 -30.07 -30.09 -10.46
C ILE A 164 -30.12 -31.53 -10.98
N GLN A 165 -29.00 -32.25 -10.96
CA GLN A 165 -28.94 -33.66 -11.37
C GLN A 165 -29.85 -34.54 -10.49
N GLY A 166 -29.84 -34.32 -9.17
CA GLY A 166 -30.74 -35.00 -8.24
C GLY A 166 -32.21 -34.72 -8.53
N CYS A 167 -32.58 -33.48 -8.83
CA CYS A 167 -33.94 -33.14 -9.26
C CYS A 167 -34.31 -33.83 -10.58
N LEU A 168 -33.46 -33.77 -11.61
CA LEU A 168 -33.69 -34.42 -12.90
C LEU A 168 -33.88 -35.93 -12.77
N ALA A 169 -33.08 -36.61 -11.94
CA ALA A 169 -33.21 -38.04 -11.68
C ALA A 169 -34.50 -38.41 -10.91
N SER A 170 -35.11 -37.45 -10.21
CA SER A 170 -36.35 -37.66 -9.47
C SER A 170 -37.63 -37.43 -10.30
N LEU A 171 -37.51 -36.90 -11.52
CA LEU A 171 -38.65 -36.80 -12.44
C LEU A 171 -38.98 -38.19 -13.02
N PRO A 172 -40.27 -38.57 -13.10
CA PRO A 172 -40.68 -39.82 -13.72
C PRO A 172 -40.41 -39.81 -15.22
N ASP A 173 -39.86 -40.91 -15.73
CA ASP A 173 -39.54 -41.16 -17.14
C ASP A 173 -40.81 -41.50 -17.93
N ASP A 174 -41.76 -40.56 -18.02
CA ASP A 174 -42.95 -40.68 -18.86
C ASP A 174 -42.96 -39.57 -19.91
N LEU A 175 -42.07 -39.72 -20.89
CA LEU A 175 -42.25 -39.16 -22.22
C LEU A 175 -42.85 -40.27 -23.10
N PRO A 176 -44.03 -40.07 -23.73
CA PRO A 176 -44.59 -41.06 -24.61
C PRO A 176 -43.63 -41.28 -25.78
N GLN A 177 -43.15 -42.51 -25.88
CA GLN A 177 -42.43 -43.07 -27.00
C GLN A 177 -43.34 -42.93 -28.23
N SER A 178 -43.09 -41.92 -29.08
CA SER A 178 -43.70 -41.91 -30.41
C SER A 178 -43.08 -43.07 -31.19
N ASP A 179 -43.83 -44.16 -31.31
CA ASP A 179 -43.58 -45.26 -32.22
C ASP A 179 -43.38 -44.71 -33.65
N VAL A 180 -42.13 -44.49 -34.03
CA VAL A 180 -41.75 -44.38 -35.45
C VAL A 180 -41.38 -45.79 -35.86
N THR A 181 -42.36 -46.46 -36.47
CA THR A 181 -42.22 -47.75 -37.11
C THR A 181 -41.14 -47.69 -38.20
N ASP A 182 -40.37 -48.77 -38.26
CA ASP A 182 -39.25 -49.00 -39.16
C ASP A 182 -39.56 -48.81 -40.65
N GLY A 183 -38.65 -48.12 -41.32
CA GLY A 183 -37.89 -48.75 -42.41
C GLY A 183 -38.30 -48.45 -43.85
N VAL A 184 -37.57 -47.54 -44.50
CA VAL A 184 -36.81 -47.85 -45.74
C VAL A 184 -35.51 -47.05 -45.78
N CYS A 185 -34.40 -47.78 -45.84
CA CYS A 185 -33.03 -47.34 -46.11
C CYS A 185 -32.78 -47.31 -47.63
N VAL A 186 -32.16 -46.24 -48.16
CA VAL A 186 -31.23 -46.33 -49.31
C VAL A 186 -30.17 -45.21 -49.25
N GLY A 187 -28.89 -45.61 -49.12
CA GLY A 187 -27.67 -45.00 -49.69
C GLY A 187 -27.29 -43.56 -49.26
N THR A 188 -26.04 -43.19 -49.00
CA THR A 188 -24.82 -43.59 -49.71
C THR A 188 -23.57 -43.08 -48.95
N LYS A 189 -22.49 -43.83 -49.15
CA LYS A 189 -21.10 -43.73 -48.67
C LYS A 189 -20.44 -42.33 -48.66
N SER A 190 -19.49 -42.15 -47.72
CA SER A 190 -18.13 -41.52 -47.84
C SER A 190 -18.05 -40.06 -48.35
N VAL A 191 -17.17 -39.15 -47.93
CA VAL A 191 -15.72 -39.22 -47.69
C VAL A 191 -15.29 -37.92 -46.97
N SER A 192 -14.12 -37.99 -46.33
CA SER A 192 -13.25 -36.90 -45.88
C SER A 192 -13.01 -35.74 -46.87
N ALA A 193 -12.81 -34.52 -46.38
CA ALA A 193 -11.64 -33.67 -46.63
C ALA A 193 -11.82 -32.27 -46.01
N GLY A 194 -10.76 -31.74 -45.42
CA GLY A 194 -10.77 -30.47 -44.70
C GLY A 194 -10.77 -29.23 -45.58
N SER A 195 -10.89 -28.08 -44.93
CA SER A 195 -10.23 -26.85 -45.37
C SER A 195 -10.03 -25.91 -44.20
N SER A 196 -8.77 -25.48 -44.09
CA SER A 196 -8.28 -24.39 -43.28
C SER A 196 -8.90 -23.05 -43.67
N PHE A 197 -9.27 -22.23 -42.69
CA PHE A 197 -9.22 -20.77 -42.82
C PHE A 197 -8.82 -20.17 -41.46
N GLY A 198 -7.66 -19.51 -41.45
CA GLY A 198 -7.30 -18.56 -40.40
C GLY A 198 -7.67 -17.15 -40.83
N CYS A 199 -8.02 -16.28 -39.87
CA CYS A 199 -7.66 -14.86 -39.94
C CYS A 199 -7.81 -14.16 -38.57
N SER A 200 -6.69 -13.58 -38.14
CA SER A 200 -6.49 -12.26 -37.53
C SER A 200 -7.42 -11.72 -36.42
N SER A 201 -6.78 -11.48 -35.27
CA SER A 201 -6.79 -10.23 -34.48
C SER A 201 -8.06 -9.37 -34.44
N GLY A 202 -8.71 -9.37 -33.28
CA GLY A 202 -9.71 -8.36 -32.89
C GLY A 202 -9.84 -8.35 -31.36
N GLN A 203 -9.79 -7.15 -30.77
CA GLN A 203 -9.73 -6.85 -29.34
C GLN A 203 -10.73 -7.62 -28.46
N ALA A 204 -10.25 -8.15 -27.33
CA ALA A 204 -11.11 -8.56 -26.22
C ALA A 204 -11.57 -7.30 -25.45
N PRO A 205 -12.88 -7.13 -25.16
CA PRO A 205 -13.37 -5.96 -24.45
C PRO A 205 -13.02 -6.04 -22.96
N ILE A 206 -12.43 -4.96 -22.45
CA ILE A 206 -12.14 -4.72 -21.03
C ILE A 206 -13.48 -4.52 -20.30
N LEU A 207 -13.86 -5.51 -19.49
CA LEU A 207 -14.95 -5.36 -18.52
C LEU A 207 -14.45 -4.50 -17.35
N LYS A 208 -15.07 -3.34 -17.18
CA LYS A 208 -14.91 -2.46 -16.03
C LYS A 208 -15.53 -3.15 -14.82
N THR A 209 -14.72 -3.50 -13.83
CA THR A 209 -15.22 -3.88 -12.51
C THR A 209 -15.32 -2.61 -11.68
N GLU A 210 -16.53 -2.08 -11.52
CA GLU A 210 -16.80 -1.06 -10.51
C GLU A 210 -16.84 -1.72 -9.11
N PRO A 211 -16.34 -1.05 -8.06
CA PRO A 211 -16.48 -1.54 -6.69
C PRO A 211 -17.93 -1.33 -6.22
N MET A 212 -18.49 -2.34 -5.54
CA MET A 212 -19.75 -2.19 -4.81
C MET A 212 -19.52 -1.27 -3.60
N ASP A 213 -20.00 -0.03 -3.69
CA ASP A 213 -20.20 0.84 -2.53
C ASP A 213 -21.41 0.32 -1.73
N VAL A 214 -21.21 0.06 -0.44
CA VAL A 214 -22.30 -0.17 0.50
C VAL A 214 -22.74 1.19 1.00
N GLU A 215 -23.93 1.63 0.58
CA GLU A 215 -24.57 2.86 1.07
C GLU A 215 -24.88 2.73 2.57
N ASP A 216 -24.26 3.57 3.39
CA ASP A 216 -24.71 3.85 4.76
C ASP A 216 -25.85 4.86 4.66
N THR A 217 -27.06 4.41 4.98
CA THR A 217 -28.28 5.20 4.92
C THR A 217 -28.24 6.36 5.90
N GLY A 218 -28.10 7.57 5.36
CA GLY A 218 -29.01 8.69 5.58
C GLY A 218 -29.34 9.09 7.02
N ALA A 219 -28.68 10.16 7.45
CA ALA A 219 -29.01 10.96 8.63
C ALA A 219 -30.49 11.40 8.72
N SER A 220 -31.01 11.47 9.95
CA SER A 220 -32.17 12.29 10.28
C SER A 220 -31.82 13.24 11.42
N CYS A 221 -31.93 14.53 11.13
CA CYS A 221 -31.77 15.67 12.02
C CYS A 221 -32.98 15.85 12.96
N MET A 222 -32.75 16.20 14.23
CA MET A 222 -33.49 17.26 14.96
C MET A 222 -32.68 17.69 16.19
N ALA A 223 -32.74 18.99 16.47
CA ALA A 223 -31.93 19.70 17.46
C ALA A 223 -32.56 19.74 18.88
N ALA A 224 -31.68 20.05 19.85
CA ALA A 224 -31.89 20.77 21.12
C ALA A 224 -31.73 19.98 22.44
N GLY A 225 -30.87 20.50 23.32
CA GLY A 225 -31.04 20.46 24.78
C GLY A 225 -29.94 19.77 25.60
N ASP A 226 -29.17 20.59 26.34
CA ASP A 226 -28.23 20.24 27.42
C ASP A 226 -28.70 19.16 28.42
N GLN A 227 -27.79 18.27 28.85
CA GLN A 227 -27.34 18.17 30.25
C GLN A 227 -26.37 16.99 30.49
N ASP A 228 -25.35 17.28 31.31
CA ASP A 228 -24.35 16.41 31.93
C ASP A 228 -24.83 15.01 32.34
N LYS A 229 -24.01 13.99 32.03
CA LYS A 229 -23.67 12.88 32.95
C LYS A 229 -22.47 12.04 32.49
N ASN A 230 -21.52 11.96 33.40
CA ASN A 230 -20.25 11.25 33.39
C ASN A 230 -20.40 9.71 33.40
N VAL A 231 -19.90 9.00 32.38
CA VAL A 231 -19.56 7.55 32.39
C VAL A 231 -18.42 7.30 31.38
N PRO A 232 -17.30 6.62 31.74
CA PRO A 232 -16.24 6.30 30.79
C PRO A 232 -16.57 5.00 30.05
N SER A 233 -16.97 5.11 28.79
CA SER A 233 -17.07 3.97 27.86
C SER A 233 -15.69 3.73 27.25
N SER A 234 -14.98 2.70 27.73
CA SER A 234 -13.80 2.15 27.09
C SER A 234 -14.16 1.55 25.73
N LYS A 235 -14.10 2.36 24.67
CA LYS A 235 -13.91 1.88 23.30
C LYS A 235 -12.47 2.16 22.93
N THR A 236 -11.61 1.20 23.24
CA THR A 236 -10.32 1.10 22.56
C THR A 236 -10.62 0.82 21.10
N ASP A 237 -10.49 1.84 20.26
CA ASP A 237 -10.31 1.65 18.84
C ASP A 237 -9.10 0.73 18.67
N LYS A 238 -9.38 -0.55 18.39
CA LYS A 238 -8.40 -1.52 17.92
C LYS A 238 -8.00 -1.09 16.52
N THR A 239 -7.16 -0.06 16.47
CA THR A 239 -6.26 0.18 15.35
C THR A 239 -5.36 -1.05 15.32
N TRP A 240 -5.73 -2.04 14.52
CA TRP A 240 -4.88 -3.20 14.27
C TRP A 240 -3.57 -2.66 13.76
N ASP A 241 -2.53 -2.84 14.57
CA ASP A 241 -1.17 -2.45 14.25
C ASP A 241 -0.75 -3.32 13.06
N LYS A 242 -0.90 -2.77 11.85
CA LYS A 242 -0.68 -3.48 10.58
C LYS A 242 0.73 -4.06 10.51
N ASP A 243 1.66 -3.43 11.23
CA ASP A 243 3.04 -3.86 11.36
C ASP A 243 3.16 -5.11 12.25
N ALA A 244 2.37 -5.21 13.33
CA ALA A 244 2.34 -6.42 14.17
C ALA A 244 1.71 -7.61 13.42
N ALA A 245 0.66 -7.38 12.64
CA ALA A 245 0.05 -8.41 11.79
C ALA A 245 1.01 -8.88 10.69
N MET A 246 1.82 -7.98 10.13
CA MET A 246 2.84 -8.32 9.13
C MET A 246 3.95 -9.19 9.74
N CYS A 247 4.41 -8.86 10.95
CA CYS A 247 5.41 -9.65 11.67
C CYS A 247 4.92 -11.08 11.97
N SER A 248 3.67 -11.24 12.41
CA SER A 248 3.10 -12.57 12.67
C SER A 248 3.01 -13.45 11.43
N ILE A 249 2.75 -12.87 10.25
CA ILE A 249 2.69 -13.63 8.99
C ILE A 249 4.10 -14.06 8.55
N ILE A 250 5.14 -13.27 8.83
CA ILE A 250 6.53 -13.62 8.50
C ILE A 250 7.02 -14.79 9.36
N ASP A 251 6.67 -14.81 10.65
CA ASP A 251 7.04 -15.91 11.56
C ASP A 251 6.32 -17.23 11.25
N GLU A 252 5.18 -17.19 10.56
CA GLU A 252 4.41 -18.39 10.15
C GLU A 252 4.97 -19.05 8.87
N ILE A 253 5.86 -18.35 8.14
CA ILE A 253 6.44 -18.78 6.86
C ILE A 253 7.88 -19.32 7.03
N ALA A 254 8.53 -19.10 8.19
CA ALA A 254 9.89 -19.56 8.51
C ALA A 254 9.90 -20.89 9.28
#